data_AF-A0A081NU58-F1
#
_entry.id   AF-A0A081NU58-F1
#
_cell.length_a   1.000
_cell.length_b   1.000
_cell.length_c   1.000
_cell.angle_alpha   90.00
_cell.angle_beta   90.00
_cell.angle_gamma   90.00
#
_symmetry.space_group_name_H-M   'P 1'
#
loop_
_entity.id
_entity.type
_entity.pdbx_description
1 polymer ?
#
loop_
_entity_poly.entity_id
_entity_poly.type
_entity_poly.pdbx_seq_one_letter_code
_entity_poly.pdbx_strand_id
1 'polypeptide(L)'
;MEEYGNDKGTAQYLADQAEMNASRTTAQGTGNAASNSVQWTGKGFKDIGKNSSPNDLANSLENSGWTKTIEQGGKKSGPATILTDPSSGTKVRIHAEPGEGTPYFRVQNKGGGYLDESGVFPSNASKQELRDLTHFYFEK
;
A
#
# COMPACT_ATOMS: atom_id res chain seq x y z
N MET A 1 15.02 46.58 -3.07
CA MET A 1 13.91 45.61 -2.97
C MET A 1 14.25 44.54 -4.00
N GLU A 2 14.99 43.52 -3.58
CA GLU A 2 15.43 42.45 -4.48
C GLU A 2 14.54 41.23 -4.27
N GLU A 3 13.88 40.85 -5.36
CA GLU A 3 12.97 39.72 -5.52
C GLU A 3 13.83 38.45 -5.67
N TYR A 4 13.82 37.56 -4.67
CA TYR A 4 14.50 36.27 -4.77
C TYR A 4 13.55 35.23 -5.38
N GLY A 5 13.75 34.95 -6.66
CA GLY A 5 13.15 33.83 -7.36
C GLY A 5 13.71 32.49 -6.88
N ASN A 6 12.86 31.45 -6.93
CA ASN A 6 13.26 30.05 -6.85
C ASN A 6 12.18 29.12 -7.44
N ASP A 7 11.81 29.33 -8.70
CA ASP A 7 10.94 28.42 -9.48
C ASP A 7 11.74 27.45 -10.38
N LYS A 8 12.89 26.97 -9.91
CA LYS A 8 13.70 25.98 -10.67
C LYS A 8 13.88 24.62 -9.97
N GLY A 9 13.35 24.43 -8.75
CA GLY A 9 13.53 23.18 -8.00
C GLY A 9 12.47 22.10 -8.25
N THR A 10 11.22 22.49 -8.48
CA THR A 10 10.08 21.57 -8.57
C THR A 10 9.93 20.91 -9.94
N ALA A 11 10.27 21.62 -11.02
CA ALA A 11 10.15 21.09 -12.38
C ALA A 11 11.18 20.00 -12.70
N GLN A 12 12.42 20.12 -12.20
CA GLN A 12 13.47 19.12 -12.43
C GLN A 12 13.16 17.81 -11.69
N TYR A 13 12.65 17.88 -10.45
CA TYR A 13 12.29 16.69 -9.68
C TYR A 13 11.13 15.89 -10.30
N LEU A 14 10.20 16.58 -10.98
CA LEU A 14 9.08 15.95 -11.68
C LEU A 14 9.51 15.35 -13.02
N ALA A 15 10.44 16.00 -13.73
CA ALA A 15 11.02 15.46 -14.97
C ALA A 15 11.87 14.23 -14.69
N ASP A 16 12.70 14.24 -13.65
CA ASP A 16 13.52 13.10 -13.25
C ASP A 16 12.66 11.90 -12.81
N GLN A 17 11.52 12.14 -12.14
CA GLN A 17 10.53 11.09 -11.85
C GLN A 17 9.83 10.55 -13.10
N ALA A 18 9.50 11.42 -14.07
CA ALA A 18 8.91 11.00 -15.33
C ALA A 18 9.88 10.16 -16.18
N GLU A 19 11.17 10.51 -16.18
CA GLU A 19 12.21 9.77 -16.90
C GLU A 19 12.56 8.43 -16.22
N MET A 20 12.55 8.37 -14.88
CA MET A 20 12.62 7.10 -14.14
C MET A 20 11.41 6.18 -14.43
N ASN A 21 10.21 6.75 -14.55
CA ASN A 21 9.02 5.97 -14.89
C ASN A 21 9.04 5.50 -16.36
N ALA A 22 9.51 6.31 -17.29
CA ALA A 22 9.66 5.93 -18.70
C ALA A 22 10.69 4.80 -18.89
N SER A 23 11.78 4.83 -18.11
CA SER A 23 12.83 3.80 -18.12
C SER A 23 12.40 2.47 -17.47
N ARG A 24 11.39 2.48 -16.60
CA ARG A 24 10.77 1.24 -16.06
C ARG A 24 9.91 0.51 -17.09
N THR A 25 9.35 1.22 -18.08
CA THR A 25 8.48 0.63 -19.10
C THR A 25 9.21 -0.16 -20.18
N THR A 26 10.54 -0.01 -20.32
CA THR A 26 11.35 -0.74 -21.32
C THR A 26 12.27 -1.80 -20.72
N ALA A 27 12.41 -1.84 -19.39
CA ALA A 27 13.10 -2.92 -18.69
C ALA A 27 12.14 -4.10 -18.42
N GLN A 28 11.76 -4.79 -19.50
CA GLN A 28 11.50 -6.23 -19.44
C GLN A 28 12.75 -6.91 -18.89
N GLY A 29 12.81 -7.05 -17.58
CA GLY A 29 13.73 -7.95 -16.90
C GLY A 29 13.08 -9.33 -16.83
N THR A 30 13.47 -10.20 -17.74
CA THR A 30 13.38 -11.66 -17.60
C THR A 30 13.78 -12.10 -16.19
N GLY A 31 12.79 -12.33 -15.34
CA GLY A 31 12.94 -12.96 -14.04
C GLY A 31 11.95 -14.10 -13.96
N ASN A 32 12.42 -15.31 -14.28
CA ASN A 32 11.76 -16.55 -13.87
C ASN A 32 11.79 -16.62 -12.33
N ALA A 33 10.88 -15.92 -11.67
CA ALA A 33 10.38 -16.32 -10.36
C ALA A 33 8.96 -16.76 -10.62
N ALA A 34 8.63 -18.01 -10.27
CA ALA A 34 7.24 -18.42 -10.14
C ALA A 34 6.63 -17.53 -9.05
N SER A 35 6.10 -16.38 -9.45
CA SER A 35 5.43 -15.43 -8.58
C SER A 35 4.24 -16.17 -8.00
N ASN A 36 4.33 -16.55 -6.73
CA ASN A 36 3.15 -16.86 -5.94
C ASN A 36 2.34 -15.56 -5.87
N SER A 37 1.56 -15.30 -6.92
CA SER A 37 0.77 -14.08 -7.05
C SER A 37 -0.28 -14.11 -5.96
N VAL A 38 -0.21 -13.14 -5.06
CA VAL A 38 -1.20 -13.00 -3.99
C VAL A 38 -2.54 -12.77 -4.65
N GLN A 39 -3.47 -13.71 -4.48
CA GLN A 39 -4.81 -13.60 -5.04
C GLN A 39 -5.66 -12.71 -4.13
N TRP A 40 -6.09 -11.57 -4.65
CA TRP A 40 -7.02 -10.69 -3.94
C TRP A 40 -8.43 -11.24 -4.00
N THR A 41 -8.99 -11.63 -2.84
CA THR A 41 -10.36 -12.20 -2.76
C THR A 41 -11.36 -11.31 -2.03
N GLY A 42 -10.92 -10.15 -1.50
CA GLY A 42 -11.75 -9.25 -0.70
C GLY A 42 -12.08 -9.76 0.71
N LYS A 43 -11.46 -10.85 1.15
CA LYS A 43 -11.56 -11.48 2.48
C LYS A 43 -10.31 -12.31 2.75
N GLY A 44 -10.21 -12.96 3.91
CA GLY A 44 -9.09 -13.85 4.21
C GLY A 44 -7.77 -13.09 4.40
N PHE A 45 -7.84 -11.88 4.93
CA PHE A 45 -6.71 -10.95 4.98
C PHE A 45 -5.58 -11.44 5.90
N LYS A 46 -5.89 -12.17 6.98
CA LYS A 46 -4.89 -12.82 7.85
C LYS A 46 -4.09 -13.84 7.06
N ASP A 47 -4.74 -14.65 6.24
CA ASP A 47 -4.04 -15.65 5.42
C ASP A 47 -3.17 -14.99 4.34
N ILE A 48 -3.62 -13.86 3.77
CA ILE A 48 -2.79 -13.05 2.89
C ILE A 48 -1.53 -12.58 3.62
N GLY A 49 -1.67 -11.99 4.82
CA GLY A 49 -0.52 -11.51 5.61
C GLY A 49 0.45 -12.63 5.99
N LYS A 50 -0.07 -13.78 6.41
CA LYS A 50 0.74 -14.95 6.78
C LYS A 50 1.59 -15.50 5.63
N ASN A 51 1.07 -15.44 4.40
CA ASN A 51 1.67 -16.12 3.26
C ASN A 51 2.39 -15.19 2.27
N SER A 52 2.44 -13.89 2.55
CA SER A 52 3.07 -12.89 1.68
C SER A 52 3.98 -11.94 2.45
N SER A 53 4.97 -11.38 1.76
CA SER A 53 5.70 -10.21 2.26
C SER A 53 4.96 -8.92 1.88
N PRO A 54 5.27 -7.76 2.50
CA PRO A 54 4.72 -6.47 2.09
C PRO A 54 4.88 -6.18 0.59
N ASN A 55 6.03 -6.53 0.02
CA ASN A 55 6.33 -6.32 -1.40
C ASN A 55 5.55 -7.29 -2.30
N ASP A 56 5.37 -8.55 -1.88
CA ASP A 56 4.57 -9.52 -2.65
C ASP A 56 3.13 -9.05 -2.80
N LEU A 57 2.52 -8.57 -1.71
CA LEU A 57 1.16 -8.03 -1.73
C LEU A 57 1.08 -6.76 -2.59
N ALA A 58 2.00 -5.81 -2.39
CA ALA A 58 2.02 -4.56 -3.15
C ALA A 58 2.14 -4.83 -4.66
N ASN A 59 3.12 -5.65 -5.05
CA ASN A 59 3.37 -5.98 -6.46
C ASN A 59 2.20 -6.74 -7.08
N SER A 60 1.57 -7.66 -6.34
CA SER A 60 0.42 -8.43 -6.85
C SER A 60 -0.78 -7.54 -7.15
N LEU A 61 -1.09 -6.59 -6.26
CA LEU A 61 -2.18 -5.63 -6.45
C LEU A 61 -1.88 -4.62 -7.57
N GLU A 62 -0.64 -4.09 -7.62
CA GLU A 62 -0.19 -3.19 -8.68
C GLU A 62 -0.27 -3.87 -10.06
N ASN A 63 0.21 -5.12 -10.17
CA ASN A 63 0.08 -5.94 -11.38
C ASN A 63 -1.38 -6.27 -11.74
N SER A 64 -2.29 -6.23 -10.76
CA SER A 64 -3.74 -6.39 -10.97
C SER A 64 -4.43 -5.07 -11.35
N GLY A 65 -3.67 -4.00 -11.61
CA GLY A 65 -4.18 -2.71 -12.07
C GLY A 65 -4.60 -1.75 -10.95
N TRP A 66 -4.20 -2.01 -9.70
CA TRP A 66 -4.49 -1.09 -8.59
C TRP A 66 -3.54 0.12 -8.65
N THR A 67 -4.06 1.31 -8.35
CA THR A 67 -3.26 2.53 -8.33
C THR A 67 -2.49 2.64 -7.03
N LYS A 68 -1.16 2.78 -7.12
CA LYS A 68 -0.25 2.88 -5.99
C LYS A 68 0.13 4.32 -5.66
N THR A 69 0.10 4.67 -4.39
CA THR A 69 0.64 5.93 -3.84
C THR A 69 1.43 5.65 -2.57
N ILE A 70 2.31 6.57 -2.19
CA ILE A 70 3.07 6.50 -0.94
C ILE A 70 2.67 7.69 -0.07
N GLU A 71 2.21 7.42 1.15
CA GLU A 71 1.93 8.44 2.15
C GLU A 71 3.02 8.40 3.24
N GLN A 72 3.56 9.58 3.57
CA GLN A 72 4.41 9.74 4.75
C GLN A 72 3.51 9.54 5.99
N GLY A 73 3.71 8.45 6.72
CA GLY A 73 2.97 8.21 7.96
C GLY A 73 3.67 8.81 9.18
N GLY A 74 3.05 8.67 10.35
CA GLY A 74 3.59 9.19 11.59
C GLY A 74 4.77 8.37 12.14
N LYS A 75 5.46 8.91 13.15
CA LYS A 75 6.62 8.29 13.81
C LYS A 75 6.44 6.80 14.13
N LYS A 76 5.24 6.40 14.58
CA LYS A 76 4.94 5.01 14.96
C LYS A 76 4.61 4.10 13.78
N SER A 77 3.88 4.61 12.79
CA SER A 77 3.39 3.81 11.69
C SER A 77 4.37 3.72 10.52
N GLY A 78 5.36 4.62 10.45
CA GLY A 78 6.24 4.74 9.30
C GLY A 78 5.47 5.11 8.02
N PRO A 79 6.13 5.15 6.85
CA PRO A 79 5.49 5.36 5.56
C PRO A 79 4.49 4.23 5.25
N ALA A 80 3.44 4.57 4.52
CA ALA A 80 2.44 3.62 4.05
C ALA A 80 2.45 3.57 2.51
N THR A 81 2.54 2.36 1.96
CA THR A 81 2.20 2.14 0.55
C THR A 81 0.70 1.90 0.46
N ILE A 82 -0.01 2.71 -0.32
CA ILE A 82 -1.46 2.63 -0.47
C ILE A 82 -1.78 2.18 -1.88
N LEU A 83 -2.54 1.11 -2.00
CA LEU A 83 -3.01 0.58 -3.26
C LEU A 83 -4.52 0.73 -3.30
N THR A 84 -5.03 1.41 -4.32
CA THR A 84 -6.47 1.68 -4.49
C THR A 84 -6.99 0.93 -5.71
N ASP A 85 -8.00 0.11 -5.50
CA ASP A 85 -8.77 -0.49 -6.58
C ASP A 85 -9.59 0.60 -7.28
N PRO A 86 -9.33 0.89 -8.57
CA PRO A 86 -10.05 1.92 -9.30
C PRO A 86 -11.54 1.59 -9.48
N SER A 87 -11.91 0.31 -9.44
CA SER A 87 -13.29 -0.14 -9.68
C SER A 87 -14.18 0.00 -8.44
N SER A 88 -13.72 -0.51 -7.29
CA SER A 88 -14.49 -0.50 -6.04
C SER A 88 -14.18 0.70 -5.13
N GLY A 89 -13.01 1.35 -5.31
CA GLY A 89 -12.49 2.35 -4.38
C GLY A 89 -11.94 1.74 -3.07
N THR A 90 -11.79 0.42 -3.00
CA THR A 90 -11.14 -0.27 -1.88
C THR A 90 -9.67 0.12 -1.80
N LYS A 91 -9.15 0.31 -0.60
CA LYS A 91 -7.75 0.66 -0.36
C LYS A 91 -7.07 -0.39 0.51
N VAL A 92 -5.87 -0.78 0.14
CA VAL A 92 -4.95 -1.57 0.96
C VAL A 92 -3.83 -0.65 1.39
N ARG A 93 -3.66 -0.46 2.71
CA ARG A 93 -2.60 0.35 3.30
C ARG A 93 -1.56 -0.57 3.91
N ILE A 94 -0.38 -0.64 3.30
CA ILE A 94 0.72 -1.52 3.68
C ILE A 94 1.76 -0.70 4.43
N HIS A 95 2.03 -1.10 5.67
CA HIS A 95 3.11 -0.58 6.51
C HIS A 95 4.22 -1.63 6.56
N ALA A 96 5.13 -1.55 5.58
CA ALA A 96 6.24 -2.50 5.44
C ALA A 96 7.32 -2.29 6.51
N GLU A 97 7.56 -1.04 6.89
CA GLU A 97 8.57 -0.64 7.86
C GLU A 97 7.93 0.31 8.89
N PRO A 98 7.09 -0.20 9.80
CA PRO A 98 6.55 0.64 10.85
C PRO A 98 7.67 1.09 11.79
N GLY A 99 7.62 2.34 12.24
CA GLY A 99 8.62 2.86 13.18
C GLY A 99 8.64 2.12 14.53
N GLU A 100 7.53 1.46 14.87
CA GLU A 100 7.43 0.52 16.00
C GLU A 100 6.58 -0.70 15.59
N GLY A 101 7.04 -1.91 15.94
CA GLY A 101 6.27 -3.15 15.82
C GLY A 101 6.50 -3.95 14.54
N THR A 102 5.60 -4.89 14.27
CA THR A 102 5.66 -5.84 13.15
C THR A 102 5.03 -5.24 11.89
N PRO A 103 5.57 -5.47 10.69
CA PRO A 103 4.93 -5.08 9.43
C PRO A 103 3.49 -5.57 9.34
N TYR A 104 2.61 -4.73 8.83
CA TYR A 104 1.19 -5.04 8.73
C TYR A 104 0.53 -4.31 7.57
N PHE A 105 -0.68 -4.72 7.25
CA PHE A 105 -1.55 -3.96 6.37
C PHE A 105 -2.96 -3.87 6.94
N ARG A 106 -3.71 -2.92 6.39
CA ARG A 106 -5.12 -2.70 6.70
C ARG A 106 -5.90 -2.50 5.41
N VAL A 107 -7.15 -2.94 5.40
CA VAL A 107 -8.04 -2.79 4.25
C VAL A 107 -9.14 -1.81 4.59
N GLN A 108 -9.42 -0.88 3.67
CA GLN A 108 -10.39 0.20 3.86
C GLN A 108 -11.38 0.20 2.69
N ASN A 109 -12.68 0.28 2.98
CA ASN A 109 -13.68 0.46 1.94
C ASN A 109 -13.71 1.90 1.41
N LYS A 110 -14.49 2.14 0.35
CA LYS A 110 -14.66 3.48 -0.25
C LYS A 110 -15.15 4.55 0.75
N GLY A 111 -15.96 4.14 1.73
CA GLY A 111 -16.48 5.02 2.79
C GLY A 111 -15.46 5.36 3.89
N GLY A 112 -14.26 4.79 3.83
CA GLY A 112 -13.19 5.05 4.79
C GLY A 112 -13.18 4.12 6.02
N GLY A 113 -14.07 3.14 6.10
CA GLY A 113 -14.12 2.17 7.18
C GLY A 113 -13.11 1.03 6.98
N TYR A 114 -12.40 0.66 8.05
CA TYR A 114 -11.46 -0.46 8.02
C TYR A 114 -12.18 -1.80 8.16
N LEU A 115 -11.81 -2.76 7.31
CA LEU A 115 -12.48 -4.05 7.20
C LEU A 115 -11.82 -5.10 8.08
N ASP A 116 -12.66 -5.97 8.66
CA ASP A 116 -12.24 -7.18 9.35
C ASP A 116 -11.86 -8.29 8.36
N GLU A 117 -11.51 -9.46 8.90
CA GLU A 117 -11.10 -10.64 8.12
C GLU A 117 -12.12 -11.09 7.06
N SER A 118 -13.40 -10.82 7.30
CA SER A 118 -14.49 -11.22 6.40
C SER A 118 -14.78 -10.16 5.33
N GLY A 119 -14.05 -9.03 5.32
CA GLY A 119 -14.31 -7.91 4.41
C GLY A 119 -15.43 -6.99 4.90
N VAL A 120 -15.79 -7.03 6.19
CA VAL A 120 -16.91 -6.26 6.75
C VAL A 120 -16.39 -5.17 7.68
N PHE A 121 -17.03 -4.01 7.69
CA PHE A 121 -16.71 -2.95 8.65
C PHE A 121 -17.30 -3.31 10.05
N PRO A 122 -16.47 -3.48 11.09
CA PRO A 122 -16.96 -3.88 12.42
C PRO A 122 -17.55 -2.68 13.17
N SER A 123 -18.79 -2.32 12.86
CA SER A 123 -19.44 -1.06 13.28
C SER A 123 -19.65 -0.91 14.79
N ASN A 124 -19.64 -2.01 15.54
CA ASN A 124 -19.91 -2.03 16.99
C ASN A 124 -18.65 -2.30 17.82
N ALA A 125 -17.46 -2.30 17.21
CA ALA A 125 -16.20 -2.56 17.90
C ALA A 125 -15.71 -1.31 18.64
N SER A 126 -15.16 -1.51 19.85
CA SER A 126 -14.33 -0.50 20.51
C SER A 126 -13.08 -0.20 19.69
N LYS A 127 -12.34 0.85 20.03
CA LYS A 127 -11.09 1.21 19.34
C LYS A 127 -10.05 0.08 19.37
N GLN A 128 -9.95 -0.63 20.50
CA GLN A 128 -9.00 -1.72 20.65
C GLN A 128 -9.43 -2.93 19.83
N GLU A 129 -10.71 -3.33 19.91
CA GLU A 129 -11.24 -4.42 19.09
C GLU A 129 -11.11 -4.12 17.60
N LEU A 130 -11.38 -2.89 17.17
CA LEU A 130 -11.21 -2.49 15.77
C LEU A 130 -9.75 -2.59 15.33
N ARG A 131 -8.79 -2.30 16.22
CA ARG A 131 -7.38 -2.53 15.92
C ARG A 131 -7.11 -4.01 15.70
N ASP A 132 -7.55 -4.85 16.62
CA ASP A 132 -7.27 -6.29 16.63
C ASP A 132 -7.98 -7.03 15.48
N LEU A 133 -9.12 -6.51 15.02
CA LEU A 133 -9.88 -7.06 13.89
C LEU A 133 -9.35 -6.63 12.52
N THR A 134 -8.70 -5.46 12.42
CA THR A 134 -8.38 -4.82 11.12
C THR A 134 -6.89 -4.68 10.81
N HIS A 135 -6.01 -5.10 11.73
CA HIS A 135 -4.56 -5.17 11.50
C HIS A 135 -4.17 -6.59 11.11
N PHE A 136 -3.71 -6.74 9.87
CA PHE A 136 -3.27 -8.02 9.32
C PHE A 136 -1.75 -8.00 9.23
N TYR A 137 -1.10 -8.85 10.03
CA TYR A 137 0.35 -8.85 10.15
C TYR A 137 0.98 -9.72 9.07
N PHE A 138 2.13 -9.28 8.57
CA PHE A 138 2.97 -10.11 7.72
C PHE A 138 3.82 -11.03 8.58
N GLU A 139 3.86 -12.32 8.24
CA GLU A 139 4.60 -13.35 9.00
C GLU A 139 5.66 -14.08 8.15
N LYS A 140 5.87 -13.65 6.90
CA LYS A 140 6.79 -14.26 5.93
C LYS A 140 8.13 -13.54 5.84
#